data_AF-A0A2E2ANP6-F1
#
_entry.id   AF-A0A2E2ANP6-F1
#
_cell.length_a   1.000
_cell.length_b   1.000
_cell.length_c   1.000
_cell.angle_alpha   90.00
_cell.angle_beta   90.00
_cell.angle_gamma   90.00
#
_symmetry.space_group_name_H-M   'P 1'
#
loop_
_entity.id
_entity.type
_entity.pdbx_description
1 polymer ?
#
loop_
_entity_poly.entity_id
_entity_poly.type
_entity_poly.pdbx_seq_one_letter_code
_entity_poly.pdbx_strand_id
1 'polypeptide(L)'
;MKAGVFIAILPYLVALLLFYSLAIHMHQSLDGWPERIGTDGFPSALLMHAKIQGAYITYLSLFTVFVVPLIILVCLIISRWRYLAIYFVVHLVSLPVCFGLMQLAPEGYLYWWWD
;
A
#
# COMPACT_ATOMS: atom_id res chain seq x y z
N MET A 1 10.88 11.29 18.53
CA MET A 1 10.74 11.69 17.11
C MET A 1 10.99 10.54 16.13
N LYS A 2 12.19 9.93 16.09
CA LYS A 2 12.52 8.89 15.08
C LYS A 2 11.58 7.67 15.07
N ALA A 3 11.25 7.12 16.24
CA ALA A 3 10.36 5.97 16.34
C ALA A 3 8.93 6.27 15.84
N GLY A 4 8.38 7.46 16.15
CA GLY A 4 7.03 7.83 15.72
C GLY A 4 6.91 8.00 14.20
N VAL A 5 7.95 8.54 13.55
CA VAL A 5 8.02 8.61 12.07
C VAL A 5 8.08 7.21 11.48
N PHE A 6 8.92 6.32 12.03
CA PHE A 6 9.00 4.94 11.57
C PHE A 6 7.65 4.22 11.69
N ILE A 7 6.96 4.37 12.82
CA ILE A 7 5.61 3.80 13.01
C ILE A 7 4.61 4.37 12.00
N ALA A 8 4.68 5.68 11.72
CA ALA A 8 3.79 6.33 10.76
C ALA A 8 3.97 5.79 9.33
N ILE A 9 5.20 5.48 8.90
CA ILE A 9 5.48 4.99 7.54
C ILE A 9 5.39 3.46 7.42
N LEU A 10 5.44 2.72 8.54
CA LEU A 10 5.50 1.26 8.56
C LEU A 10 4.41 0.57 7.70
N PRO A 11 3.13 1.00 7.73
CA PRO A 11 2.10 0.38 6.89
C PRO A 11 2.40 0.46 5.39
N TYR A 12 3.04 1.53 4.93
CA TYR A 12 3.42 1.69 3.53
C TYR A 12 4.65 0.87 3.17
N LEU A 13 5.58 0.68 4.10
CA LEU A 13 6.69 -0.26 3.91
C LEU A 13 6.18 -1.69 3.75
N VAL A 14 5.17 -2.08 4.54
CA VAL A 14 4.50 -3.39 4.39
C VAL A 14 3.73 -3.48 3.07
N ALA A 15 3.04 -2.41 2.66
CA ALA A 15 2.36 -2.36 1.36
C ALA A 15 3.33 -2.58 0.19
N LEU A 16 4.48 -1.88 0.20
CA LEU A 16 5.53 -2.05 -0.82
C LEU A 16 6.10 -3.46 -0.80
N LEU A 17 6.39 -4.01 0.39
CA LEU A 17 6.88 -5.37 0.52
C LEU A 17 5.90 -6.37 -0.10
N LEU A 18 4.61 -6.27 0.25
CA LEU A 18 3.57 -7.14 -0.31
C LEU A 18 3.48 -6.99 -1.84
N PHE A 19 3.44 -5.75 -2.33
CA PHE A 19 3.36 -5.45 -3.76
C PHE A 19 4.51 -6.04 -4.57
N TYR A 20 5.77 -5.81 -4.16
CA TYR A 20 6.92 -6.34 -4.88
C TYR A 20 7.08 -7.85 -4.69
N SER A 21 6.73 -8.38 -3.51
CA SER A 21 6.73 -9.83 -3.31
C SER A 21 5.68 -10.53 -4.18
N LEU A 22 4.52 -9.90 -4.44
CA LEU A 22 3.53 -10.40 -5.37
C LEU A 22 4.05 -10.37 -6.81
N ALA A 23 4.70 -9.30 -7.23
CA ALA A 23 5.32 -9.22 -8.55
C ALA A 23 6.32 -10.39 -8.78
N ILE A 24 7.17 -10.66 -7.79
CA ILE A 24 8.12 -11.80 -7.84
C ILE A 24 7.36 -13.13 -7.89
N HIS A 25 6.38 -13.32 -7.01
CA HIS A 25 5.62 -14.57 -6.93
C HIS A 25 4.85 -14.84 -8.23
N MET A 26 4.30 -13.80 -8.84
CA MET A 26 3.62 -13.86 -10.14
C MET A 26 4.59 -14.25 -11.24
N HIS A 27 5.73 -13.57 -11.32
CA HIS A 27 6.74 -13.85 -12.34
C HIS A 27 7.23 -15.30 -12.29
N GLN A 28 7.45 -15.83 -11.09
CA GLN A 28 7.87 -17.22 -10.89
C GLN A 28 6.77 -18.24 -11.18
N SER A 29 5.50 -17.89 -10.91
CA SER A 29 4.36 -18.80 -11.07
C SER A 29 3.86 -18.89 -12.51
N LEU A 30 4.02 -17.81 -13.28
CA LEU A 30 3.53 -17.70 -14.66
C LEU A 30 4.65 -17.78 -15.70
N ASP A 31 5.91 -17.91 -15.26
CA ASP A 31 7.10 -17.87 -16.11
C ASP A 31 7.20 -16.56 -16.92
N GLY A 32 6.79 -15.45 -16.31
CA GLY A 32 6.65 -14.14 -16.96
C GLY A 32 5.51 -13.30 -16.37
N TRP A 33 4.98 -12.37 -17.15
CA TRP A 33 3.85 -11.54 -16.76
C TRP A 33 2.54 -12.07 -17.36
N PRO A 34 1.39 -11.87 -16.69
CA PRO A 34 0.12 -12.35 -17.21
C PRO A 34 -0.21 -11.72 -18.57
N GLU A 35 -0.51 -12.56 -19.56
CA GLU A 35 -0.91 -12.13 -20.90
C GLU A 35 -2.37 -11.64 -20.97
N ARG A 36 -3.15 -11.87 -19.90
CA ARG A 36 -4.57 -11.57 -19.83
C ARG A 36 -4.90 -10.84 -18.52
N ILE A 37 -5.88 -9.97 -18.65
CA ILE A 37 -6.60 -9.28 -17.56
C ILE A 37 -7.31 -10.31 -16.66
N GLY A 38 -7.40 -10.01 -15.36
CA GLY A 38 -8.00 -10.87 -14.35
C GLY A 38 -7.07 -11.93 -13.75
N THR A 39 -7.66 -12.92 -13.07
CA THR A 39 -6.91 -13.95 -12.30
C THR A 39 -7.20 -15.38 -12.76
N ASP A 40 -7.76 -15.54 -13.96
CA ASP A 40 -8.10 -16.85 -14.51
C ASP A 40 -6.83 -17.66 -14.78
N GLY A 41 -6.80 -18.90 -14.29
CA GLY A 41 -5.63 -19.77 -14.39
C GLY A 41 -4.55 -19.52 -13.35
N PHE A 42 -4.71 -18.56 -12.44
CA PHE A 42 -3.74 -18.34 -11.36
C PHE A 42 -3.72 -19.56 -10.43
N PRO A 43 -2.52 -20.06 -10.08
CA PRO A 43 -2.39 -21.03 -8.99
C PRO A 43 -3.01 -20.47 -7.71
N SER A 44 -3.62 -21.35 -6.90
CA SER A 44 -4.36 -20.95 -5.70
C SER A 44 -3.54 -20.09 -4.73
N ALA A 45 -2.25 -20.41 -4.56
CA ALA A 45 -1.32 -19.62 -3.74
C ALA A 45 -1.08 -18.21 -4.28
N LEU A 46 -0.93 -18.06 -5.60
CA LEU A 46 -0.78 -16.76 -6.25
C LEU A 46 -2.05 -15.92 -6.10
N LEU A 47 -3.21 -16.54 -6.33
CA LEU A 47 -4.51 -15.88 -6.14
C LEU A 47 -4.71 -15.41 -4.70
N MET A 48 -4.32 -16.23 -3.73
CA MET A 48 -4.38 -15.84 -2.31
C MET A 48 -3.48 -14.65 -2.02
N HIS A 49 -2.24 -14.64 -2.54
CA HIS A 49 -1.32 -13.53 -2.37
C HIS A 49 -1.88 -12.24 -3.00
N ALA A 50 -2.41 -12.31 -4.22
CA ALA A 50 -3.07 -11.19 -4.89
C ALA A 50 -4.23 -10.61 -4.05
N LYS A 51 -5.09 -11.47 -3.49
CA LYS A 51 -6.20 -11.05 -2.64
C LYS A 51 -5.73 -10.37 -1.35
N ILE A 52 -4.71 -10.92 -0.68
CA ILE A 52 -4.15 -10.34 0.55
C ILE A 52 -3.56 -8.96 0.27
N GLN A 53 -2.72 -8.86 -0.76
CA GLN A 53 -2.10 -7.59 -1.15
C GLN A 53 -3.18 -6.57 -1.52
N GLY A 54 -4.15 -6.95 -2.37
CA GLY A 54 -5.22 -6.07 -2.82
C GLY A 54 -6.06 -5.54 -1.67
N ALA A 55 -6.50 -6.44 -0.77
CA ALA A 55 -7.23 -6.05 0.44
C ALA A 55 -6.41 -5.11 1.33
N TYR A 56 -5.13 -5.42 1.57
CA TYR A 56 -4.27 -4.60 2.42
C TYR A 56 -4.11 -3.18 1.88
N ILE A 57 -3.75 -3.03 0.60
CA ILE A 57 -3.59 -1.70 -0.02
C ILE A 57 -4.92 -0.95 -0.08
N THR A 58 -6.03 -1.63 -0.37
CA THR A 58 -7.36 -1.01 -0.40
C THR A 58 -7.75 -0.45 0.95
N TYR A 59 -7.70 -1.26 2.01
CA TYR A 59 -8.06 -0.80 3.35
C TYR A 59 -7.09 0.26 3.89
N LEU A 60 -5.79 0.15 3.62
CA LEU A 60 -4.81 1.17 3.98
C LEU A 60 -5.12 2.50 3.28
N SER A 61 -5.44 2.47 1.99
CA SER A 61 -5.78 3.67 1.20
C SER A 61 -7.06 4.32 1.72
N LEU A 62 -8.12 3.54 1.94
CA LEU A 62 -9.38 4.04 2.50
C LEU A 62 -9.19 4.66 3.88
N PHE A 63 -8.46 3.97 4.77
CA PHE A 63 -8.14 4.50 6.10
C PHE A 63 -7.35 5.82 5.98
N THR A 64 -6.34 5.85 5.13
CA THR A 64 -5.50 7.04 4.94
C THR A 64 -6.28 8.22 4.38
N VAL A 65 -7.17 8.00 3.40
CA VAL A 65 -7.89 9.09 2.72
C VAL A 65 -9.05 9.61 3.57
N PHE A 66 -9.78 8.74 4.27
CA PHE A 66 -11.01 9.13 4.95
C PHE A 66 -10.84 9.29 6.46
N VAL A 67 -10.01 8.48 7.11
CA VAL A 67 -9.91 8.46 8.58
C VAL A 67 -8.79 9.37 9.07
N VAL A 68 -7.63 9.32 8.44
CA VAL A 68 -6.44 10.08 8.89
C VAL A 68 -6.66 11.61 8.87
N PRO A 69 -7.33 12.22 7.86
CA PRO A 69 -7.63 13.65 7.90
C PRO A 69 -8.52 14.03 9.08
N LEU A 70 -9.49 13.19 9.43
CA LEU A 70 -10.35 13.41 10.59
C LEU A 70 -9.54 13.35 11.89
N ILE A 71 -8.61 12.40 12.01
CA ILE A 71 -7.71 12.31 13.16
C ILE A 71 -6.82 13.55 13.26
N ILE A 72 -6.29 14.05 12.13
CA ILE A 72 -5.51 15.30 12.10
C ILE A 72 -6.34 16.47 12.62
N LEU A 73 -7.58 16.64 12.13
CA LEU A 73 -8.48 17.70 12.61
C LEU A 73 -8.71 17.61 14.12
N VAL A 74 -8.99 16.42 14.64
CA VAL A 74 -9.16 16.19 16.09
C VAL A 74 -7.88 16.56 16.86
N CYS A 75 -6.70 16.17 16.37
CA CYS A 75 -5.42 16.52 16.99
C CYS A 75 -5.17 18.04 17.01
N LEU A 76 -5.63 18.78 16.00
CA LEU A 76 -5.47 20.23 15.93
C LEU A 76 -6.42 20.98 16.89
N ILE A 77 -7.65 20.47 17.05
CA ILE A 77 -8.66 21.01 17.97
C ILE A 77 -8.21 20.81 19.43
N ILE A 78 -7.72 19.61 19.77
CA ILE A 78 -7.31 19.28 21.14
C ILE A 78 -5.86 19.73 21.35
N SER A 79 -5.66 20.86 22.06
CA SER A 79 -4.33 21.46 22.29
C SER A 79 -3.26 20.46 22.77
N ARG A 80 -3.64 19.52 23.65
CA ARG A 80 -2.75 18.48 24.18
C ARG A 80 -2.28 17.46 23.13
N TRP A 81 -2.98 17.29 22.01
CA TRP A 81 -2.70 16.28 20.98
C TRP A 81 -2.06 16.85 19.71
N ARG A 82 -1.87 18.18 19.64
CA ARG A 82 -1.30 18.85 18.45
C ARG A 82 0.05 18.27 18.03
N TYR A 83 0.86 17.85 18.99
CA TYR A 83 2.17 17.24 18.72
C TYR A 83 2.06 15.88 17.97
N LEU A 84 0.91 15.20 18.00
CA LEU A 84 0.67 13.96 17.27
C LEU A 84 0.34 14.20 15.79
N ALA A 85 -0.19 15.38 15.46
CA ALA A 85 -0.64 15.70 14.10
C ALA A 85 0.46 15.48 13.05
N ILE A 86 1.72 15.76 13.39
CA ILE A 86 2.85 15.56 12.47
C ILE A 86 3.01 14.11 12.02
N TYR A 87 2.77 13.13 12.90
CA TYR A 87 2.90 11.71 12.55
C TYR A 87 1.79 11.27 11.60
N PHE A 88 0.57 11.79 11.79
CA PHE A 88 -0.54 11.55 10.87
C PHE A 88 -0.37 12.27 9.54
N VAL A 89 0.25 13.46 9.51
CA VAL A 89 0.63 14.13 8.27
C VAL A 89 1.69 13.32 7.51
N VAL A 90 2.72 12.82 8.21
CA VAL A 90 3.73 11.93 7.61
C VAL A 90 3.08 10.67 7.02
N HIS A 91 2.16 10.06 7.77
CA HIS A 91 1.39 8.91 7.29
C HIS A 91 0.61 9.28 6.01
N LEU A 92 -0.17 10.37 6.03
CA LEU A 92 -0.94 10.85 4.88
C LEU A 92 -0.08 11.07 3.62
N VAL A 93 1.08 11.72 3.77
CA VAL A 93 2.01 11.98 2.65
C VAL A 93 2.73 10.71 2.17
N SER A 94 2.84 9.68 3.01
CA SER A 94 3.48 8.42 2.62
C SER A 94 2.65 7.63 1.61
N LEU A 95 1.34 7.84 1.54
CA LEU A 95 0.47 7.21 0.54
C LEU A 95 0.87 7.55 -0.90
N PRO A 96 0.89 8.83 -1.35
CA PRO A 96 1.32 9.15 -2.71
C PRO A 96 2.78 8.75 -2.98
N VAL A 97 3.66 8.81 -1.97
CA VAL A 97 5.05 8.31 -2.11
C VAL A 97 5.07 6.80 -2.38
N CYS A 98 4.26 6.02 -1.65
CA CYS A 98 4.11 4.58 -1.86
C CYS A 98 3.62 4.27 -3.27
N PHE A 99 2.55 4.93 -3.73
CA PHE A 99 2.04 4.77 -5.09
C PHE A 99 3.05 5.17 -6.16
N GLY A 100 3.84 6.23 -5.92
CA GLY A 100 4.92 6.65 -6.81
C GLY A 100 6.04 5.60 -6.89
N LEU A 101 6.44 5.03 -5.76
CA LEU A 101 7.42 3.94 -5.73
C LEU A 101 6.92 2.70 -6.45
N MET A 102 5.64 2.34 -6.31
CA MET A 102 5.04 1.21 -7.03
C MET A 102 5.15 1.34 -8.55
N GLN A 103 5.19 2.57 -9.11
CA GLN A 103 5.36 2.79 -10.56
C GLN A 103 6.74 2.35 -11.10
N LEU A 104 7.68 2.01 -10.22
CA LEU A 104 8.98 1.45 -10.63
C LEU A 104 8.91 -0.05 -10.94
N ALA A 105 7.76 -0.69 -10.76
CA ALA A 105 7.58 -2.09 -11.10
C ALA A 105 7.50 -2.32 -12.64
N PRO A 106 7.75 -3.55 -13.11
CA PRO A 106 7.69 -3.88 -14.53
C PRO A 106 6.32 -3.60 -15.15
N GLU A 107 6.31 -3.11 -16.40
CA GLU A 107 5.08 -2.68 -17.08
C GLU A 107 4.03 -3.78 -17.20
N GLY A 108 4.43 -5.02 -17.50
CA GLY A 108 3.49 -6.15 -17.58
C GLY A 108 2.79 -6.46 -16.26
N TYR A 109 3.48 -6.27 -15.13
CA TYR A 109 2.86 -6.40 -13.80
C TYR A 109 1.95 -5.22 -13.48
N LEU A 110 2.41 -3.99 -13.77
CA LEU A 110 1.60 -2.80 -13.53
C LEU A 110 0.31 -2.80 -14.34
N TYR A 111 0.37 -3.24 -15.60
CA TYR A 111 -0.80 -3.35 -16.46
C TYR A 111 -1.87 -4.26 -15.84
N TRP A 112 -1.47 -5.42 -15.32
CA TRP A 112 -2.37 -6.33 -14.61
C TRP A 112 -2.81 -5.81 -13.24
N TRP A 113 -1.95 -5.09 -12.52
CA TRP A 113 -2.28 -4.61 -11.18
C TRP A 113 -3.34 -3.49 -11.19
N TRP A 114 -3.38 -2.70 -12.26
CA TRP A 114 -4.34 -1.62 -12.45
C TRP A 114 -5.70 -2.08 -13.01
N ASP A 115 -5.81 -3.35 -13.37
CA ASP A 115 -7.04 -3.99 -13.85
C ASP A 115 -7.95 -4.44 -12.68
#